data_AF-A0A9P6WK53-F1
#
_entry.id   AF-A0A9P6WK53-F1
#
_cell.length_a   1.000
_cell.length_b   1.000
_cell.length_c   1.000
_cell.angle_alpha   90.00
_cell.angle_beta   90.00
_cell.angle_gamma   90.00
#
_symmetry.space_group_name_H-M   'P 1'
#
loop_
_entity.id
_entity.type
_entity.pdbx_description
1 polymer ?
#
loop_
_entity_poly.entity_id
_entity_poly.type
_entity_poly.pdbx_seq_one_letter_code
_entity_poly.pdbx_strand_id
1 'polypeptide(L)'
;MPIVVRILNRGFFQFKRFSSSIPSVGKKFETAEELDAFFSKSTWSTKTLLKKEEIPVEITGETLDKILDLSGLSKSISQDEKSAIMKSLSEQLDFITKLHNVALPEEKPNLTRLVDDKSVEPLTFDSLMESILNTEPILSKGEIEGSWNPLSLATQHQNKYFLVKEGLLKKNK
;
A
#
# COMPACT_ATOMS: atom_id res chain seq x y z
N MET A 1 57.69 27.25 -23.83
CA MET A 1 56.52 27.26 -22.92
C MET A 1 55.33 26.64 -23.63
N PRO A 2 54.82 25.51 -23.13
CA PRO A 2 53.38 25.28 -23.10
C PRO A 2 52.93 24.86 -21.70
N ILE A 3 51.77 25.38 -21.27
CA ILE A 3 51.14 25.08 -19.99
C ILE A 3 50.26 23.83 -20.19
N VAL A 4 50.62 22.74 -19.53
CA VAL A 4 49.80 21.52 -19.48
C VAL A 4 48.83 21.65 -18.31
N VAL A 5 47.56 21.92 -18.61
CA VAL A 5 46.48 21.93 -17.61
C VAL A 5 46.06 20.48 -17.35
N ARG A 6 46.47 19.92 -16.21
CA ARG A 6 45.94 18.65 -15.70
C ARG A 6 44.56 18.90 -15.09
N ILE A 7 43.52 18.42 -15.76
CA ILE A 7 42.17 18.37 -15.20
C ILE A 7 42.12 17.19 -14.21
N LEU A 8 42.11 17.51 -12.91
CA LEU A 8 41.86 16.54 -11.84
C LEU A 8 40.39 16.13 -11.90
N ASN A 9 40.13 14.91 -12.38
CA ASN A 9 38.81 14.31 -12.37
C ASN A 9 38.45 14.01 -10.89
N ARG A 10 37.64 14.88 -10.27
CA ARG A 10 37.12 14.66 -8.91
C ARG A 10 36.11 13.52 -8.99
N GLY A 11 36.55 12.34 -8.58
CA GLY A 11 35.69 11.18 -8.39
C GLY A 11 34.59 11.52 -7.39
N PHE A 12 33.35 11.50 -7.87
CA PHE A 12 32.17 11.44 -7.01
C PHE A 12 32.19 10.08 -6.30
N PHE A 13 32.70 10.06 -5.08
CA PHE A 13 32.47 8.95 -4.16
C PHE A 13 30.99 8.96 -3.77
N GLN A 14 30.15 8.32 -4.60
CA GLN A 14 28.84 7.89 -4.15
C GLN A 14 29.09 6.82 -3.08
N PHE A 15 28.98 7.23 -1.82
CA PHE A 15 28.83 6.30 -0.70
C PHE A 15 27.55 5.50 -0.95
N LYS A 16 27.70 4.30 -1.52
CA LYS A 16 26.65 3.29 -1.55
C LYS A 16 26.28 3.00 -0.10
N ARG A 17 25.09 3.45 0.31
CA ARG A 17 24.48 3.09 1.59
C ARG A 17 24.19 1.59 1.51
N PHE A 18 25.04 0.79 2.15
CA PHE A 18 24.75 -0.62 2.37
C PHE A 18 23.60 -0.71 3.38
N SER A 19 22.37 -0.83 2.88
CA SER A 19 21.25 -1.29 3.67
C SER A 19 21.51 -2.75 4.01
N SER A 20 21.64 -3.08 5.30
CA SER A 20 21.73 -4.45 5.78
C SER A 20 20.37 -5.14 5.58
N SER A 21 20.11 -5.65 4.39
CA SER A 21 18.81 -6.21 3.99
C SER A 21 18.62 -7.68 4.36
N ILE A 22 19.58 -8.30 5.05
CA ILE A 22 19.50 -9.71 5.45
C ILE A 22 19.28 -9.77 6.96
N PRO A 23 18.13 -10.29 7.44
CA PRO A 23 17.94 -10.50 8.87
C PRO A 23 19.01 -11.46 9.38
N SER A 24 19.78 -11.05 10.38
CA SER A 24 20.79 -11.88 11.02
C SER A 24 20.50 -11.97 12.52
N VAL A 25 20.58 -13.20 13.05
CA VAL A 25 20.52 -13.42 14.50
C VAL A 25 21.93 -13.26 15.03
N GLY A 26 22.12 -12.32 15.96
CA GLY A 26 23.39 -12.10 16.63
C GLY A 26 23.75 -13.25 17.58
N LYS A 27 24.96 -13.20 18.15
CA LYS A 27 25.36 -14.13 19.22
C LYS A 27 24.54 -13.85 20.48
N LYS A 28 24.36 -14.88 21.32
CA LYS A 28 23.77 -14.73 22.66
C LYS A 28 24.66 -13.81 23.50
N PHE A 29 24.03 -12.89 24.24
CA PHE A 29 24.70 -12.07 25.25
C PHE A 29 24.92 -12.89 26.52
N GLU A 30 26.15 -12.87 27.06
CA GLU A 30 26.49 -13.64 28.26
C GLU A 30 26.49 -12.78 29.53
N THR A 31 26.59 -11.45 29.40
CA THR A 31 26.65 -10.52 30.55
C THR A 31 25.80 -9.26 30.34
N ALA A 32 25.35 -8.64 31.43
CA ALA A 32 24.57 -7.40 31.38
C ALA A 32 25.38 -6.22 30.81
N GLU A 33 26.69 -6.20 31.03
CA GLU A 33 27.59 -5.16 30.50
C GLU A 33 27.67 -5.22 28.96
N GLU A 34 27.57 -6.41 28.37
CA GLU A 34 27.53 -6.60 26.92
C GLU A 34 26.25 -6.03 26.29
N LEU A 35 25.13 -6.07 27.02
CA LEU A 35 23.86 -5.45 26.61
C LEU A 35 23.96 -3.92 26.64
N ASP A 36 24.49 -3.34 27.72
CA ASP A 36 24.65 -1.88 27.83
C ASP A 36 25.62 -1.34 26.77
N ALA A 37 26.70 -2.09 26.50
CA ALA A 37 27.62 -1.79 25.40
C ALA A 37 26.93 -1.89 24.02
N PHE A 38 25.98 -2.81 23.84
CA PHE A 38 25.19 -2.93 22.61
C PHE A 38 24.24 -1.74 22.43
N PHE A 39 23.51 -1.32 23.46
CA PHE A 39 22.63 -0.14 23.40
C PHE A 39 23.40 1.17 23.26
N SER A 40 24.64 1.22 23.77
CA SER A 40 25.52 2.39 23.63
C SER A 40 26.11 2.55 22.23
N LYS A 41 26.00 1.52 21.36
CA LYS A 41 26.41 1.66 19.95
C LYS A 41 25.51 2.69 19.28
N SER A 42 26.13 3.71 18.67
CA SER A 42 25.43 4.70 17.85
C SER A 42 24.83 4.02 16.63
N THR A 43 23.60 3.57 16.76
CA THR A 43 22.77 3.08 15.67
C THR A 43 21.86 4.21 15.21
N TRP A 44 21.55 4.26 13.92
CA TRP A 44 20.62 5.27 13.43
C TRP A 44 19.25 5.09 14.08
N SER A 45 18.71 6.18 14.63
CA SER A 45 17.31 6.19 15.06
C SER A 45 16.41 6.07 13.84
N THR A 46 15.33 5.31 13.95
CA THR A 46 14.28 5.25 12.91
C THR A 46 13.73 6.63 12.56
N LYS A 47 13.72 7.57 13.53
CA LYS A 47 13.35 8.97 13.31
C LYS A 47 14.31 9.71 12.37
N THR A 48 15.60 9.38 12.41
CA THR A 48 16.61 9.96 11.50
C THR A 48 16.55 9.38 10.10
N LEU A 49 16.07 8.14 9.96
CA LEU A 49 15.84 7.50 8.67
C LEU A 49 14.61 8.12 7.97
N LEU A 50 13.57 8.45 8.73
CA LEU A 50 12.30 8.97 8.24
C LEU A 50 12.26 10.50 8.13
N LYS A 51 13.40 11.19 8.00
CA LYS A 51 13.42 12.65 7.82
C LYS A 51 12.57 13.06 6.62
N LYS A 52 11.89 14.21 6.76
CA LYS A 52 11.05 14.80 5.71
C LYS A 52 11.94 15.21 4.54
N GLU A 53 11.62 14.74 3.34
CA GLU A 53 12.31 15.16 2.13
C GLU A 53 11.95 16.62 1.81
N GLU A 54 12.87 17.36 1.20
CA GLU A 54 12.72 18.80 0.94
C GLU A 54 11.79 19.11 -0.25
N ILE A 55 11.40 18.08 -1.02
CA ILE A 55 10.52 18.20 -2.19
C ILE A 55 9.15 17.64 -1.79
N PRO A 56 8.24 18.46 -1.24
CA PRO A 56 6.91 18.00 -0.86
C PRO A 56 6.11 17.61 -2.10
N VAL A 57 5.36 16.51 -2.02
CA VAL A 57 4.38 16.17 -3.05
C VAL A 57 3.19 17.12 -2.91
N GLU A 58 3.11 18.11 -3.79
CA GLU A 58 1.98 19.05 -3.81
C GLU A 58 0.76 18.42 -4.47
N ILE A 59 -0.33 18.33 -3.72
CA ILE A 59 -1.62 17.84 -4.21
C ILE A 59 -2.44 19.02 -4.69
N THR A 60 -2.92 18.97 -5.92
CA THR A 60 -3.81 20.00 -6.46
C THR A 60 -5.25 19.76 -6.04
N GLY A 61 -6.06 20.82 -5.95
CA GLY A 61 -7.49 20.72 -5.61
C GLY A 61 -8.27 19.81 -6.58
N GLU A 62 -7.90 19.82 -7.87
CA GLU A 62 -8.49 18.92 -8.87
C GLU A 62 -8.21 17.44 -8.60
N THR A 63 -7.02 17.13 -8.06
CA THR A 63 -6.64 15.76 -7.70
C THR A 63 -7.45 15.28 -6.50
N LEU A 64 -7.64 16.15 -5.50
CA LEU A 64 -8.51 15.85 -4.38
C LEU A 64 -9.96 15.61 -4.82
N ASP A 65 -10.51 16.45 -5.68
CA ASP A 65 -11.88 16.29 -6.17
C ASP A 65 -12.08 14.97 -6.93
N LYS A 66 -11.07 14.51 -7.69
CA LYS A 66 -11.08 13.19 -8.35
C LYS A 66 -11.03 12.04 -7.34
N ILE A 67 -10.23 12.15 -6.29
CA ILE A 67 -10.15 11.13 -5.23
C ILE A 67 -11.49 11.03 -4.49
N LEU A 68 -12.14 12.16 -4.23
CA LEU A 68 -13.46 12.19 -3.61
C LEU A 68 -14.51 11.50 -4.49
N ASP A 69 -14.48 11.74 -5.81
CA ASP A 69 -15.36 11.04 -6.76
C ASP A 69 -15.16 9.52 -6.73
N LEU A 70 -13.90 9.06 -6.80
CA LEU A 70 -13.57 7.63 -6.78
C LEU A 70 -13.96 6.95 -5.46
N SER A 71 -13.94 7.71 -4.37
CA SER A 71 -14.30 7.22 -3.03
C SER A 71 -15.81 7.30 -2.76
N GLY A 72 -16.60 7.84 -3.69
CA GLY A 72 -18.04 8.07 -3.50
C GLY A 72 -18.36 9.10 -2.41
N LEU A 73 -17.44 10.03 -2.14
CA LEU A 73 -17.58 11.07 -1.11
C LEU A 73 -18.06 12.40 -1.72
N SER A 74 -18.76 13.21 -0.91
CA SER A 74 -19.28 14.51 -1.34
C SER A 74 -18.17 15.56 -1.53
N LYS A 75 -18.32 16.42 -2.54
CA LYS A 75 -17.40 17.56 -2.80
C LYS A 75 -17.74 18.84 -2.06
N SER A 76 -18.91 18.91 -1.44
CA SER A 76 -19.44 20.06 -0.70
C SER A 76 -18.80 20.20 0.69
N ILE A 77 -17.47 20.20 0.72
CA ILE A 77 -16.65 20.29 1.92
C ILE A 77 -16.18 21.75 2.05
N SER A 78 -16.07 22.24 3.28
CA SER A 78 -15.56 23.59 3.53
C SER A 78 -14.11 23.74 3.03
N GLN A 79 -13.71 24.97 2.67
CA GLN A 79 -12.35 25.20 2.16
C GLN A 79 -11.27 24.85 3.19
N ASP A 80 -11.57 25.06 4.47
CA ASP A 80 -10.66 24.74 5.58
C ASP A 80 -10.45 23.23 5.72
N GLU A 81 -11.52 22.44 5.68
CA GLU A 81 -11.45 20.98 5.68
C GLU A 81 -10.73 20.44 4.44
N LYS A 82 -10.97 21.03 3.25
CA LYS A 82 -10.22 20.66 2.04
C LYS A 82 -8.72 20.86 2.24
N SER A 83 -8.31 22.00 2.80
CA SER A 83 -6.89 22.27 3.07
C SER A 83 -6.28 21.30 4.09
N ALA A 84 -7.05 20.89 5.11
CA ALA A 84 -6.62 19.91 6.10
C ALA A 84 -6.43 18.52 5.48
N ILE A 85 -7.36 18.10 4.62
CA ILE A 85 -7.27 16.83 3.89
C ILE A 85 -6.08 16.85 2.93
N MET A 86 -5.88 17.94 2.18
CA MET A 86 -4.73 18.08 1.28
C MET A 86 -3.40 17.97 2.04
N LYS A 87 -3.30 18.64 3.19
CA LYS A 87 -2.10 18.57 4.05
C LYS A 87 -1.86 17.14 4.54
N SER A 88 -2.89 16.48 5.06
CA SER A 88 -2.78 15.12 5.57
C SER A 88 -2.40 14.12 4.46
N LEU A 89 -3.00 14.24 3.28
CA LEU A 89 -2.70 13.39 2.14
C LEU A 89 -1.28 13.63 1.63
N SER A 90 -0.79 14.88 1.65
CA SER A 90 0.59 15.20 1.29
C SER A 90 1.58 14.55 2.26
N GLU A 91 1.29 14.59 3.57
CA GLU A 91 2.11 13.92 4.60
C GLU A 91 2.11 12.39 4.43
N GLN A 92 0.98 11.81 4.04
CA GLN A 92 0.87 10.37 3.75
C GLN A 92 1.69 9.99 2.50
N LEU A 93 1.60 10.80 1.43
CA LEU A 93 2.37 10.56 0.20
C LEU A 93 3.87 10.72 0.44
N ASP A 94 4.30 11.77 1.16
CA ASP A 94 5.70 11.97 1.56
C ASP A 94 6.26 10.78 2.38
N PHE A 95 5.39 10.08 3.11
CA PHE A 95 5.79 8.87 3.82
C PHE A 95 5.93 7.67 2.88
N ILE A 96 4.98 7.49 1.96
CA ILE A 96 4.96 6.36 1.01
C ILE A 96 6.07 6.47 -0.04
N THR A 97 6.39 7.68 -0.52
CA THR A 97 7.46 7.90 -1.52
C THR A 97 8.82 7.41 -1.04
N LYS A 98 9.05 7.33 0.28
CA LYS A 98 10.27 6.71 0.84
C LYS A 98 10.45 5.26 0.41
N LEU A 99 9.36 4.53 0.12
CA LEU A 99 9.40 3.17 -0.40
C LEU A 99 9.96 3.11 -1.84
N HIS A 100 9.83 4.17 -2.63
CA HIS A 100 10.34 4.20 -4.01
C HIS A 100 11.87 4.12 -4.06
N ASN A 101 12.53 4.59 -3.00
CA ASN A 101 13.99 4.59 -2.87
C ASN A 101 14.54 3.28 -2.27
N VAL A 102 13.68 2.32 -1.91
CA VAL A 102 14.10 1.04 -1.32
C VAL A 102 14.41 0.06 -2.45
N ALA A 103 15.67 -0.36 -2.53
CA ALA A 103 16.08 -1.40 -3.47
C ALA A 103 15.34 -2.71 -3.17
N LEU A 104 14.68 -3.25 -4.18
CA LEU A 104 14.09 -4.59 -4.11
C LEU A 104 15.20 -5.61 -4.36
N PRO A 105 15.28 -6.71 -3.58
CA PRO A 105 16.21 -7.79 -3.89
C PRO A 105 15.84 -8.40 -5.26
N GLU A 106 16.84 -8.65 -6.10
CA GLU A 106 16.66 -9.11 -7.49
C GLU A 106 15.96 -10.48 -7.61
N GLU A 107 15.96 -11.28 -6.53
CA GLU A 107 15.38 -12.63 -6.48
C GLU A 107 13.98 -12.69 -5.87
N LYS A 108 13.12 -11.70 -6.14
CA LYS A 108 11.69 -11.93 -5.87
C LYS A 108 11.08 -12.60 -7.10
N PRO A 109 10.62 -13.87 -7.02
CA PRO A 109 9.65 -14.33 -8.01
C PRO A 109 8.50 -13.33 -8.02
N ASN A 110 7.81 -13.17 -9.15
CA ASN A 110 6.65 -12.27 -9.29
C ASN A 110 5.54 -12.67 -8.30
N LEU A 111 5.71 -12.34 -7.02
CA LEU A 111 4.78 -12.59 -5.94
C LEU A 111 3.64 -11.59 -6.11
N THR A 112 2.68 -11.97 -6.93
CA THR A 112 1.41 -11.23 -7.07
C THR A 112 0.54 -11.39 -5.82
N ARG A 113 0.91 -12.30 -4.90
CA ARG A 113 0.20 -12.62 -3.66
C ARG A 113 1.17 -12.78 -2.49
N LEU A 114 0.67 -12.55 -1.27
CA LEU A 114 1.40 -12.75 0.00
C LEU A 114 1.71 -14.22 0.29
N VAL A 115 1.01 -15.14 -0.40
CA VAL A 115 1.26 -16.58 -0.34
C VAL A 115 2.20 -16.91 -1.49
N ASP A 116 3.30 -17.61 -1.20
CA ASP A 116 4.26 -18.07 -2.21
C ASP A 116 3.53 -19.00 -3.20
N ASP A 117 3.61 -18.69 -4.50
CA ASP A 117 3.01 -19.50 -5.57
C ASP A 117 3.58 -20.94 -5.57
N LYS A 118 4.76 -21.16 -4.97
CA LYS A 118 5.35 -22.50 -4.79
C LYS A 118 4.66 -23.33 -3.71
N SER A 119 3.95 -22.69 -2.78
CA SER A 119 3.24 -23.34 -1.67
C SER A 119 1.78 -23.65 -1.97
N VAL A 120 1.28 -23.18 -3.11
CA VAL A 120 -0.10 -23.42 -3.54
C VAL A 120 -0.12 -24.65 -4.45
N GLU A 121 -0.92 -25.65 -4.08
CA GLU A 121 -1.17 -26.80 -4.94
C GLU A 121 -1.88 -26.32 -6.23
N PRO A 122 -1.33 -26.61 -7.43
CA PRO A 122 -1.94 -26.16 -8.66
C PRO A 122 -3.28 -26.85 -8.89
N LEU A 123 -4.29 -26.08 -9.31
CA LEU A 123 -5.60 -26.63 -9.68
C LEU A 123 -5.44 -27.55 -10.90
N THR A 124 -5.59 -28.86 -10.67
CA THR A 124 -5.53 -29.88 -11.73
C THR A 124 -6.89 -30.03 -12.40
N PHE A 125 -6.91 -30.55 -13.63
CA PHE A 125 -8.15 -30.85 -14.34
C PHE A 125 -9.06 -31.78 -13.53
N ASP A 126 -8.48 -32.82 -12.91
CA ASP A 126 -9.24 -33.79 -12.11
C ASP A 126 -9.83 -33.14 -10.85
N SER A 127 -9.04 -32.32 -10.13
CA SER A 127 -9.52 -31.59 -8.94
C SER A 127 -10.64 -30.59 -9.27
N LEU A 128 -10.55 -29.95 -10.44
CA LEU A 128 -11.59 -29.05 -10.93
C LEU A 128 -12.86 -29.83 -11.29
N MET A 129 -12.72 -30.96 -11.99
CA MET A 129 -13.85 -31.79 -12.38
C MET A 129 -14.56 -32.38 -11.15
N GLU A 130 -13.80 -32.86 -10.17
CA GLU A 130 -14.31 -33.31 -8.88
C GLU A 130 -15.05 -32.19 -8.14
N SER A 131 -14.47 -30.98 -8.11
CA SER A 131 -15.12 -29.82 -7.47
C SER A 131 -16.46 -29.48 -8.12
N ILE A 132 -16.55 -29.51 -9.46
CA ILE A 132 -17.80 -29.24 -10.18
C ILE A 132 -18.85 -30.29 -9.84
N LEU A 133 -18.47 -31.58 -9.84
CA LEU A 133 -19.39 -32.68 -9.53
C LEU A 133 -19.91 -32.62 -8.09
N ASN A 134 -19.08 -32.18 -7.16
CA ASN A 134 -19.40 -32.08 -5.74
C ASN A 134 -19.96 -30.70 -5.32
N THR A 135 -20.16 -29.77 -6.26
CA THR A 135 -20.72 -28.45 -5.96
C THR A 135 -22.23 -28.54 -5.80
N GLU A 136 -22.69 -28.45 -4.55
CA GLU A 136 -24.12 -28.39 -4.21
C GLU A 136 -24.46 -27.07 -3.50
N PRO A 137 -25.68 -26.52 -3.69
CA PRO A 137 -26.12 -25.31 -2.98
C PRO A 137 -26.14 -25.49 -1.47
N ILE A 138 -25.49 -24.59 -0.74
CA ILE A 138 -25.36 -24.65 0.72
C ILE A 138 -26.35 -23.70 1.40
N LEU A 139 -27.21 -24.24 2.27
CA LEU A 139 -28.19 -23.47 3.03
C LEU A 139 -27.56 -22.37 3.90
N SER A 140 -26.44 -22.68 4.57
CA SER A 140 -25.76 -21.72 5.47
C SER A 140 -25.18 -20.51 4.75
N LYS A 141 -24.97 -20.59 3.44
CA LYS A 141 -24.52 -19.48 2.59
C LYS A 141 -25.67 -18.72 1.93
N GLY A 142 -26.92 -19.15 2.13
CA GLY A 142 -28.10 -18.55 1.49
C GLY A 142 -28.17 -18.80 -0.01
N GLU A 143 -27.57 -19.88 -0.50
CA GLU A 143 -27.53 -20.23 -1.94
C GLU A 143 -28.82 -20.89 -2.43
N ILE A 144 -29.63 -21.45 -1.52
CA ILE A 144 -30.91 -22.09 -1.85
C ILE A 144 -31.96 -20.99 -2.11
N GLU A 145 -32.63 -21.04 -3.26
CA GLU A 145 -33.65 -20.06 -3.62
C GLU A 145 -34.79 -20.01 -2.58
N GLY A 146 -35.17 -18.81 -2.16
CA GLY A 146 -36.22 -18.61 -1.15
C GLY A 146 -35.81 -18.95 0.29
N SER A 147 -34.56 -19.37 0.54
CA SER A 147 -34.07 -19.65 1.89
C SER A 147 -33.92 -18.42 2.78
N TRP A 148 -33.81 -17.23 2.18
CA TRP A 148 -33.75 -15.96 2.88
C TRP A 148 -34.33 -14.82 2.03
N ASN A 149 -34.68 -13.72 2.67
CA ASN A 149 -35.14 -12.51 1.98
C ASN A 149 -33.96 -11.53 1.79
N PRO A 150 -33.47 -11.33 0.55
CA PRO A 150 -32.33 -10.45 0.27
C PRO A 150 -32.59 -8.97 0.58
N LEU A 151 -33.85 -8.58 0.74
CA LEU A 151 -34.26 -7.19 0.99
C LEU A 151 -34.53 -6.90 2.46
N SER A 152 -34.47 -7.91 3.34
CA SER A 152 -34.81 -7.77 4.77
C SER A 152 -33.96 -6.73 5.51
N LEU A 153 -32.72 -6.53 5.07
CA LEU A 153 -31.78 -5.56 5.65
C LEU A 153 -31.72 -4.23 4.89
N ALA A 154 -32.45 -4.10 3.77
CA ALA A 154 -32.44 -2.89 2.98
C ALA A 154 -33.33 -1.81 3.64
N THR A 155 -32.78 -0.59 3.81
CA THR A 155 -33.56 0.55 4.33
C THR A 155 -34.70 0.97 3.39
N GLN A 156 -34.50 0.82 2.08
CA GLN A 156 -35.50 1.14 1.06
C GLN A 156 -35.47 0.05 -0.01
N HIS A 157 -36.64 -0.51 -0.31
CA HIS A 157 -36.85 -1.46 -1.38
C HIS A 157 -38.25 -1.29 -1.94
N GLN A 158 -38.46 -1.66 -3.20
CA GLN A 158 -39.78 -1.68 -3.82
C GLN A 158 -40.01 -3.07 -4.39
N ASN A 159 -41.03 -3.76 -3.88
CA ASN A 159 -41.30 -5.15 -4.23
C ASN A 159 -40.05 -6.03 -4.01
N LYS A 160 -39.56 -6.65 -5.09
CA LYS A 160 -38.38 -7.53 -5.11
C LYS A 160 -37.08 -6.82 -5.54
N TYR A 161 -37.03 -5.49 -5.52
CA TYR A 161 -35.90 -4.71 -6.00
C TYR A 161 -35.34 -3.76 -4.93
N PHE A 162 -34.02 -3.60 -4.90
CA PHE A 162 -33.36 -2.52 -4.16
C PHE A 162 -33.65 -1.19 -4.83
N LEU A 163 -33.98 -0.16 -4.04
CA LEU A 163 -34.26 1.16 -4.57
C LEU A 163 -33.00 2.02 -4.55
N VAL A 164 -32.54 2.45 -5.73
CA VAL A 164 -31.50 3.47 -5.87
C VAL A 164 -32.18 4.75 -6.35
N LYS A 165 -32.13 5.80 -5.53
CA LYS A 165 -32.67 7.11 -5.93
C LYS A 165 -31.80 7.67 -7.04
N GLU A 166 -32.36 7.90 -8.21
CA GLU A 166 -31.67 8.62 -9.26
C GLU A 166 -31.37 10.05 -8.80
N GLY A 167 -30.09 10.34 -8.61
CA GLY A 167 -29.53 11.66 -8.35
C GLY A 167 -28.35 11.98 -9.28
N LEU A 168 -28.27 11.31 -10.43
CA LEU A 168 -27.37 11.71 -11.52
C LEU A 168 -27.81 13.09 -12.00
N LEU A 169 -27.20 14.13 -11.44
CA LEU A 169 -27.28 15.50 -11.94
C LEU A 169 -26.83 15.50 -13.41
N LYS A 170 -27.79 15.38 -14.33
CA LYS A 170 -27.59 15.70 -15.74
C LYS A 170 -27.23 17.20 -15.79
N LYS A 171 -25.93 17.52 -15.78
CA LYS A 171 -25.45 18.81 -16.25
C LYS A 171 -25.73 18.86 -17.75
N ASN A 172 -26.96 19.24 -18.11
CA ASN A 172 -27.25 19.65 -19.47
C ASN A 172 -26.40 20.90 -19.77
N LYS A 173 -25.71 20.85 -20.91
CA LYS A 173 -24.85 21.89 -21.49
C LYS A 173 -25.54 23.26 -21.56
#